data_AF-A0A938AZI6-F1
#
_entry.id   AF-A0A938AZI6-F1
#
_cell.length_a   1.000
_cell.length_b   1.000
_cell.length_c   1.000
_cell.angle_alpha   90.00
_cell.angle_beta   90.00
_cell.angle_gamma   90.00
#
_symmetry.space_group_name_H-M   'P 1'
#
loop_
_entity.id
_entity.type
_entity.pdbx_description
1 polymer ?
#
loop_
_entity_poly.entity_id
_entity_poly.type
_entity_poly.pdbx_seq_one_letter_code
_entity_poly.pdbx_strand_id
1 'polypeptide(L)'
;MPKKRLLWWARHLFVPHHTNNCKAKILHPSALSILVGFFLFYQFILNFYLLVSPSVLGFASDIAPERVVEITNQKRAEQGLNPLTVNGQLNEAAQRKAGDMFAFNYWSHVSPSGRSPWSFFQEVGYKYLFAGENLARDFMNSDAVVSAWMNSPTHRDNILNGNYKEIGLAVVNGTLNGVETTLVVQVFGAPISSPVAQKPATTVKPTLTPTPVLVTPTPVEQQTAAAVQVPPVEEQIPLARVALAQASQEVTSPPLLSPFLLTKTIAVFLLGLILGALLLDIILVYQKKIIRLSGRNVAHLIFIGGLLLAVILTTPGAIL
;
A
#
# COMPACT_ATOMS: atom_id res chain seq x y z
N MET A 1 -44.18 -24.91 14.24
CA MET A 1 -44.13 -25.38 12.83
C MET A 1 -42.99 -24.86 11.93
N PRO A 2 -42.21 -23.78 12.24
CA PRO A 2 -41.20 -23.27 11.28
C PRO A 2 -39.94 -24.16 11.13
N LYS A 3 -39.50 -24.85 12.20
CA LYS A 3 -38.29 -25.71 12.16
C LYS A 3 -38.40 -26.88 11.17
N LYS A 4 -39.58 -27.52 11.05
CA LYS A 4 -39.81 -28.64 10.11
C LYS A 4 -39.74 -28.20 8.64
N ARG A 5 -40.22 -26.98 8.34
CA ARG A 5 -40.11 -26.38 6.99
C ARG A 5 -38.66 -26.02 6.64
N LEU A 6 -37.90 -25.47 7.58
CA LEU A 6 -36.50 -25.10 7.35
C LEU A 6 -35.61 -26.33 7.09
N LEU A 7 -35.76 -27.39 7.88
CA LEU A 7 -35.02 -28.65 7.67
C LEU A 7 -35.36 -29.32 6.33
N TRP A 8 -36.63 -29.24 5.91
CA TRP A 8 -37.06 -29.77 4.61
C TRP A 8 -36.42 -28.99 3.44
N TRP A 9 -36.39 -27.65 3.54
CA TRP A 9 -35.72 -26.78 2.58
C TRP A 9 -34.21 -27.02 2.50
N ALA A 10 -33.52 -27.09 3.65
CA ALA A 10 -32.09 -27.37 3.71
C ALA A 10 -31.74 -28.73 3.09
N ARG A 11 -32.55 -29.77 3.36
CA ARG A 11 -32.39 -31.08 2.72
C ARG A 11 -32.57 -31.01 1.21
N HIS A 12 -33.61 -30.33 0.71
CA HIS A 12 -33.81 -30.21 -0.74
C HIS A 12 -32.71 -29.40 -1.44
N LEU A 13 -32.08 -28.47 -0.73
CA LEU A 13 -31.03 -27.62 -1.26
C LEU A 13 -29.69 -28.36 -1.41
N PHE A 14 -29.30 -29.15 -0.41
CA PHE A 14 -27.97 -29.78 -0.30
C PHE A 14 -27.94 -31.30 -0.49
N VAL A 15 -29.07 -32.00 -0.40
CA VAL A 15 -29.12 -33.47 -0.45
C VAL A 15 -29.72 -33.95 -1.77
N PRO A 16 -29.04 -34.86 -2.51
CA PRO A 16 -29.62 -35.55 -3.67
C PRO A 16 -30.87 -36.34 -3.31
N HIS A 17 -31.92 -36.18 -4.11
CA HIS A 17 -33.20 -36.85 -3.94
C HIS A 17 -33.85 -37.08 -5.31
N HIS A 18 -34.73 -38.08 -5.42
CA HIS A 18 -35.43 -38.35 -6.69
C HIS A 18 -36.24 -37.14 -7.19
N THR A 19 -36.70 -36.30 -6.26
CA THR A 19 -37.46 -35.06 -6.55
C THR A 19 -36.59 -33.89 -7.03
N ASN A 20 -35.25 -33.97 -6.94
CA ASN A 20 -34.34 -32.93 -7.42
C ASN A 20 -33.41 -33.42 -8.55
N ASN A 21 -33.90 -34.36 -9.35
CA ASN A 21 -33.14 -35.03 -10.41
C ASN A 21 -31.85 -35.68 -9.88
N CYS A 22 -31.95 -36.25 -8.68
CA CYS A 22 -30.85 -36.89 -7.98
C CYS A 22 -29.62 -36.00 -7.81
N LYS A 23 -29.75 -34.66 -7.77
CA LYS A 23 -28.67 -33.67 -7.65
C LYS A 23 -29.07 -32.53 -6.72
N ALA A 24 -28.18 -32.15 -5.81
CA ALA A 24 -28.43 -31.03 -4.89
C ALA A 24 -28.87 -29.77 -5.66
N LYS A 25 -29.98 -29.13 -5.24
CA LYS A 25 -30.62 -28.03 -5.99
C LYS A 25 -29.71 -26.83 -6.18
N ILE A 26 -28.81 -26.57 -5.23
CA ILE A 26 -27.80 -25.50 -5.32
C ILE A 26 -26.80 -25.70 -6.46
N LEU A 27 -26.62 -26.94 -6.91
CA LEU A 27 -25.76 -27.32 -8.02
C LEU A 27 -26.53 -27.41 -9.36
N HIS A 28 -27.77 -26.92 -9.42
CA HIS A 28 -28.48 -26.76 -10.69
C HIS A 28 -28.07 -25.45 -11.37
N PRO A 29 -27.96 -25.41 -12.71
CA PRO A 29 -27.58 -24.20 -13.44
C PRO A 29 -28.45 -22.98 -13.09
N SER A 30 -29.75 -23.16 -12.89
CA SER A 30 -30.67 -22.08 -12.51
C SER A 30 -30.36 -21.48 -11.14
N ALA A 31 -30.05 -22.31 -10.15
CA ALA A 31 -29.67 -21.85 -8.82
C ALA A 31 -28.33 -21.10 -8.84
N LEU A 32 -27.39 -21.61 -9.64
CA LEU A 32 -26.07 -21.01 -9.85
C LEU A 32 -26.18 -19.62 -10.51
N SER A 33 -26.99 -19.48 -11.57
CA SER A 33 -27.26 -18.20 -12.24
C SER A 33 -27.89 -17.17 -11.31
N ILE A 34 -28.82 -17.59 -10.45
CA ILE A 34 -29.40 -16.71 -9.42
C ILE A 34 -28.32 -16.21 -8.45
N LEU A 35 -27.40 -17.09 -8.04
CA LEU A 35 -26.31 -16.74 -7.14
C LEU A 35 -25.29 -15.79 -7.80
N VAL A 36 -25.01 -15.93 -9.11
CA VAL A 36 -24.26 -14.91 -9.88
C VAL A 36 -24.97 -13.57 -9.83
N GLY A 37 -26.26 -13.56 -10.14
CA GLY A 37 -27.05 -12.32 -10.17
C GLY A 37 -27.01 -11.58 -8.85
N PHE A 38 -27.17 -12.29 -7.72
CA PHE A 38 -27.03 -11.70 -6.40
C PHE A 38 -25.62 -11.19 -6.11
N PHE A 39 -24.58 -11.93 -6.50
CA PHE A 39 -23.20 -11.48 -6.33
C PHE A 39 -22.90 -10.21 -7.14
N LEU A 40 -23.30 -10.15 -8.40
CA LEU A 40 -23.12 -8.97 -9.25
C LEU A 40 -23.92 -7.77 -8.75
N PHE A 41 -25.15 -7.99 -8.29
CA PHE A 41 -25.98 -6.94 -7.71
C PHE A 41 -25.39 -6.40 -6.41
N TYR A 42 -24.86 -7.29 -5.55
CA TYR A 42 -24.11 -6.90 -4.36
C TYR A 42 -22.87 -6.07 -4.72
N GLN A 43 -22.10 -6.50 -5.73
CA GLN A 43 -20.94 -5.74 -6.22
C GLN A 43 -21.36 -4.36 -6.70
N PHE A 44 -22.45 -4.26 -7.46
CA PHE A 44 -22.98 -2.98 -7.91
C PHE A 44 -23.36 -2.07 -6.74
N ILE A 45 -24.11 -2.58 -5.76
CA ILE A 45 -24.50 -1.82 -4.56
C ILE A 45 -23.28 -1.36 -3.79
N LEU A 46 -22.30 -2.24 -3.56
CA LEU A 46 -21.08 -1.89 -2.84
C LEU A 46 -20.30 -0.79 -3.55
N ASN A 47 -20.09 -0.91 -4.87
CA ASN A 47 -19.42 0.12 -5.66
C ASN A 47 -20.20 1.45 -5.69
N PHE A 48 -21.52 1.40 -5.82
CA PHE A 48 -22.38 2.58 -5.78
C PHE A 48 -22.35 3.24 -4.39
N TYR A 49 -22.38 2.45 -3.32
CA TYR A 49 -22.30 2.96 -1.95
C TYR A 49 -20.95 3.63 -1.68
N LEU A 50 -19.85 3.03 -2.14
CA LEU A 50 -18.51 3.65 -2.05
C LEU A 50 -18.43 4.96 -2.82
N LEU A 51 -19.15 5.09 -3.95
CA LEU A 51 -19.20 6.32 -4.74
C LEU A 51 -19.99 7.44 -4.03
N VAL A 52 -21.05 7.09 -3.29
CA VAL A 52 -21.99 8.05 -2.68
C VAL A 52 -21.68 8.34 -1.21
N SER A 53 -21.00 7.43 -0.51
CA SER A 53 -20.69 7.53 0.92
C SER A 53 -19.27 7.02 1.22
N PRO A 54 -18.23 7.85 0.95
CA PRO A 54 -16.82 7.52 1.15
C PRO A 54 -16.44 7.07 2.57
N SER A 55 -17.14 7.56 3.58
CA SER A 55 -16.61 7.75 4.93
C SER A 55 -16.96 6.66 5.95
N VAL A 56 -17.30 5.43 5.51
CA VAL A 56 -17.93 4.43 6.40
C VAL A 56 -17.04 3.21 6.68
N LEU A 57 -15.88 3.08 6.02
CA LEU A 57 -15.00 1.92 6.22
C LEU A 57 -13.54 2.39 6.31
N GLY A 58 -13.18 2.89 7.50
CA GLY A 58 -11.85 3.34 7.95
C GLY A 58 -10.60 2.53 7.51
N PHE A 59 -9.46 2.86 8.09
CA PHE A 59 -8.18 2.22 7.76
C PHE A 59 -7.98 0.85 8.46
N ALA A 60 -7.97 -0.25 7.70
CA ALA A 60 -7.67 -1.60 8.20
C ALA A 60 -6.24 -2.07 7.83
N SER A 61 -5.29 -1.14 7.70
CA SER A 61 -3.91 -1.45 7.32
C SER A 61 -3.03 -1.60 8.57
N ASP A 62 -2.48 -2.79 8.80
CA ASP A 62 -1.46 -3.06 9.81
C ASP A 62 -0.06 -2.95 9.16
N ILE A 63 0.27 -1.75 8.69
CA ILE A 63 1.55 -1.48 8.02
C ILE A 63 2.43 -0.69 8.97
N ALA A 64 3.35 -1.38 9.64
CA ALA A 64 4.39 -0.76 10.44
C ALA A 64 5.58 -0.34 9.55
N PRO A 65 5.99 0.94 9.54
CA PRO A 65 7.15 1.40 8.77
C PRO A 65 8.43 0.61 9.07
N GLU A 66 8.69 0.33 10.34
CA GLU A 66 9.89 -0.38 10.80
C GLU A 66 9.94 -1.80 10.24
N ARG A 67 8.78 -2.47 10.17
CA ARG A 67 8.66 -3.82 9.60
C ARG A 67 8.92 -3.82 8.09
N VAL A 68 8.46 -2.80 7.36
CA VAL A 68 8.75 -2.68 5.92
C VAL A 68 10.25 -2.51 5.68
N VAL A 69 10.93 -1.67 6.49
CA VAL A 69 12.38 -1.49 6.42
C VAL A 69 13.12 -2.80 6.77
N GLU A 70 12.67 -3.50 7.82
CA GLU A 70 13.23 -4.79 8.23
C GLU A 70 13.19 -5.81 7.08
N ILE A 71 12.01 -6.04 6.49
CA ILE A 71 11.86 -7.00 5.38
C ILE A 71 12.66 -6.54 4.17
N THR A 72 12.70 -5.24 3.87
CA THR A 72 13.54 -4.68 2.79
C THR A 72 15.01 -5.04 3.00
N ASN A 73 15.53 -4.86 4.22
CA ASN A 73 16.91 -5.21 4.55
C ASN A 73 17.15 -6.73 4.56
N GLN A 74 16.16 -7.55 4.94
CA GLN A 74 16.23 -9.00 4.79
C GLN A 74 16.39 -9.39 3.31
N LYS A 75 15.59 -8.80 2.41
CA LYS A 75 15.70 -9.04 0.95
C LYS A 75 17.03 -8.60 0.36
N ARG A 76 17.60 -7.53 0.87
CA ARG A 76 18.96 -7.10 0.50
C ARG A 76 20.03 -8.07 0.99
N ALA A 77 19.93 -8.53 2.23
CA ALA A 77 20.86 -9.50 2.80
C ALA A 77 20.82 -10.85 2.06
N GLU A 78 19.64 -11.31 1.65
CA GLU A 78 19.46 -12.50 0.78
C GLU A 78 20.24 -12.39 -0.55
N GLN A 79 20.56 -11.17 -0.99
CA GLN A 79 21.33 -10.89 -2.22
C GLN A 79 22.78 -10.44 -1.93
N GLY A 80 23.25 -10.56 -0.69
CA GLY A 80 24.60 -10.15 -0.29
C GLY A 80 24.82 -8.63 -0.27
N LEU A 81 23.76 -7.83 -0.24
CA LEU A 81 23.84 -6.38 -0.19
C LEU A 81 23.85 -5.86 1.26
N ASN A 82 24.53 -4.74 1.47
CA ASN A 82 24.52 -4.06 2.77
C ASN A 82 23.11 -3.56 3.12
N PRO A 83 22.72 -3.63 4.41
CA PRO A 83 21.46 -3.07 4.87
C PRO A 83 21.47 -1.53 4.73
N LEU A 84 20.30 -0.97 4.49
CA LEU A 84 20.06 0.45 4.43
C LEU A 84 19.82 1.00 5.84
N THR A 85 20.36 2.18 6.12
CA THR A 85 20.15 2.91 7.38
C THR A 85 18.95 3.84 7.27
N VAL A 86 18.06 3.82 8.26
CA VAL A 86 16.91 4.75 8.29
C VAL A 86 17.43 6.18 8.47
N ASN A 87 16.97 7.11 7.62
CA ASN A 87 17.34 8.51 7.69
C ASN A 87 16.09 9.38 7.93
N GLY A 88 16.14 10.24 8.94
CA GLY A 88 15.01 11.08 9.35
C GLY A 88 14.58 12.12 8.30
N GLN A 89 15.52 12.67 7.53
CA GLN A 89 15.20 13.59 6.43
C GLN A 89 14.44 12.84 5.32
N LEU A 90 14.85 11.61 5.01
CA LEU A 90 14.16 10.78 4.03
C LEU A 90 12.75 10.36 4.51
N ASN A 91 12.56 10.08 5.80
CA ASN A 91 11.21 9.88 6.36
C ASN A 91 10.33 11.12 6.18
N GLU A 92 10.88 12.32 6.46
CA GLU A 92 10.15 13.57 6.27
C GLU A 92 9.83 13.81 4.78
N ALA A 93 10.74 13.50 3.85
CA ALA A 93 10.49 13.60 2.42
C ALA A 93 9.36 12.66 1.99
N ALA A 94 9.35 11.41 2.47
CA ALA A 94 8.28 10.45 2.21
C ALA A 94 6.92 10.94 2.75
N GLN A 95 6.91 11.50 3.96
CA GLN A 95 5.70 12.08 4.57
C GLN A 95 5.15 13.24 3.73
N ARG A 96 6.02 14.15 3.28
CA ARG A 96 5.64 15.28 2.42
C ARG A 96 5.11 14.82 1.07
N LYS A 97 5.73 13.81 0.47
CA LYS A 97 5.27 13.19 -0.78
C LYS A 97 3.88 12.58 -0.63
N ALA A 98 3.62 11.84 0.45
CA ALA A 98 2.29 11.29 0.73
C ALA A 98 1.25 12.40 0.95
N GLY A 99 1.60 13.44 1.72
CA GLY A 99 0.76 14.62 1.93
C GLY A 99 0.43 15.34 0.62
N ASP A 100 1.40 15.48 -0.30
CA ASP A 100 1.18 16.09 -1.62
C ASP A 100 0.20 15.25 -2.47
N MET A 101 0.34 13.91 -2.47
CA MET A 101 -0.60 13.00 -3.16
C MET A 101 -2.04 13.14 -2.68
N PHE A 102 -2.25 13.27 -1.37
CA PHE A 102 -3.59 13.52 -0.83
C PHE A 102 -4.08 14.94 -1.12
N ALA A 103 -3.24 15.95 -0.89
CA ALA A 103 -3.61 17.36 -1.05
C ALA A 103 -4.03 17.71 -2.48
N PHE A 104 -3.35 17.13 -3.47
CA PHE A 104 -3.63 17.36 -4.90
C PHE A 104 -4.37 16.18 -5.55
N ASN A 105 -4.83 15.23 -4.74
CA ASN A 105 -5.69 14.13 -5.15
C ASN A 105 -5.15 13.32 -6.36
N TYR A 106 -3.93 12.79 -6.25
CA TYR A 106 -3.29 12.04 -7.34
C TYR A 106 -2.52 10.79 -6.87
N TRP A 107 -2.34 9.82 -7.78
CA TRP A 107 -1.55 8.61 -7.58
C TRP A 107 -0.48 8.50 -8.69
N SER A 108 0.66 9.14 -8.46
CA SER A 108 1.76 9.24 -9.43
C SER A 108 3.09 9.57 -8.74
N HIS A 109 4.23 9.20 -9.35
CA HIS A 109 5.54 9.71 -8.94
C HIS A 109 5.63 11.23 -9.11
N VAL A 110 5.07 11.77 -10.19
CA VAL A 110 5.10 13.20 -10.52
C VAL A 110 3.73 13.83 -10.25
N SER A 111 3.73 14.94 -9.53
CA SER A 111 2.51 15.72 -9.22
C SER A 111 1.86 16.26 -10.49
N PRO A 112 0.54 16.53 -10.51
CA PRO A 112 -0.14 17.19 -11.63
C PRO A 112 0.47 18.54 -12.04
N SER A 113 1.14 19.22 -11.11
CA SER A 113 1.90 20.45 -11.36
C SER A 113 3.26 20.24 -12.05
N GLY A 114 3.64 18.99 -12.34
CA GLY A 114 4.96 18.62 -12.86
C GLY A 114 6.04 18.47 -11.77
N ARG A 115 5.68 18.63 -10.49
CA ARG A 115 6.61 18.50 -9.38
C ARG A 115 7.14 17.06 -9.26
N SER A 116 8.45 16.92 -9.40
CA SER A 116 9.18 15.65 -9.31
C SER A 116 9.31 15.16 -7.85
N PRO A 117 9.39 13.83 -7.60
CA PRO A 117 9.60 13.28 -6.25
C PRO A 117 10.90 13.80 -5.60
N TRP A 118 11.89 14.17 -6.42
CA TRP A 118 13.17 14.70 -5.96
C TRP A 118 13.07 16.07 -5.30
N SER A 119 12.00 16.83 -5.55
CA SER A 119 11.76 18.10 -4.87
C SER A 119 11.59 17.92 -3.36
N PHE A 120 10.97 16.81 -2.92
CA PHE A 120 10.78 16.54 -1.49
C PHE A 120 12.11 16.28 -0.76
N PHE A 121 13.09 15.67 -1.44
CA PHE A 121 14.45 15.52 -0.91
C PHE A 121 15.14 16.87 -0.74
N GLN A 122 14.97 17.79 -1.69
CA GLN A 122 15.56 19.13 -1.63
C GLN A 122 14.97 19.98 -0.50
N GLU A 123 13.65 19.91 -0.30
CA GLU A 123 12.95 20.67 0.75
C GLU A 123 13.37 20.28 2.16
N VAL A 124 13.68 19.00 2.39
CA VAL A 124 14.20 18.50 3.67
C VAL A 124 15.72 18.65 3.80
N GLY A 125 16.38 19.22 2.77
CA GLY A 125 17.82 19.46 2.75
C GLY A 125 18.66 18.20 2.54
N TYR A 126 18.10 17.10 2.03
CA TYR A 126 18.84 15.87 1.77
C TYR A 126 19.55 15.94 0.41
N LYS A 127 20.89 15.96 0.43
CA LYS A 127 21.74 16.00 -0.77
C LYS A 127 22.22 14.60 -1.14
N TYR A 128 22.02 14.19 -2.38
CA TYR A 128 22.24 12.80 -2.80
C TYR A 128 23.00 12.66 -4.13
N LEU A 129 23.70 11.54 -4.28
CA LEU A 129 24.27 11.04 -5.53
C LEU A 129 23.27 10.13 -6.26
N PHE A 130 22.54 9.32 -5.51
CA PHE A 130 21.51 8.42 -6.02
C PHE A 130 20.26 8.56 -5.17
N ALA A 131 19.09 8.54 -5.82
CA ALA A 131 17.79 8.51 -5.18
C ALA A 131 16.87 7.48 -5.86
N GLY A 132 15.85 7.03 -5.14
CA GLY A 132 14.83 6.10 -5.65
C GLY A 132 13.52 6.28 -4.88
N GLU A 133 12.42 5.86 -5.48
CA GLU A 133 11.08 5.89 -4.88
C GLU A 133 10.33 4.62 -5.27
N ASN A 134 9.65 4.02 -4.30
CA ASN A 134 8.62 3.00 -4.49
C ASN A 134 7.34 3.47 -3.81
N LEU A 135 6.21 3.37 -4.50
CA LEU A 135 4.91 3.72 -3.95
C LEU A 135 4.04 2.47 -3.82
N ALA A 136 3.25 2.40 -2.75
CA ALA A 136 2.19 1.42 -2.59
C ALA A 136 0.95 2.05 -1.95
N ARG A 137 -0.22 1.48 -2.22
CA ARG A 137 -1.48 1.87 -1.57
C ARG A 137 -2.38 0.69 -1.29
N ASP A 138 -3.27 0.82 -0.32
CA ASP A 138 -4.38 -0.12 -0.02
C ASP A 138 -3.95 -1.57 0.29
N PHE A 139 -2.73 -1.73 0.78
CA PHE A 139 -2.26 -3.00 1.32
C PHE A 139 -2.71 -3.19 2.76
N MET A 140 -2.84 -4.45 3.18
CA MET A 140 -3.33 -4.79 4.52
C MET A 140 -2.20 -4.91 5.56
N ASN A 141 -0.97 -5.21 5.13
CA ASN A 141 0.18 -5.41 6.03
C ASN A 141 1.52 -5.18 5.33
N SER A 142 2.57 -4.98 6.12
CA SER A 142 3.94 -4.71 5.65
C SER A 142 4.51 -5.81 4.74
N ASP A 143 4.28 -7.08 5.05
CA ASP A 143 4.79 -8.21 4.25
C ASP A 143 4.17 -8.23 2.83
N ALA A 144 2.88 -7.88 2.71
CA ALA A 144 2.20 -7.79 1.42
C ALA A 144 2.75 -6.64 0.56
N VAL A 145 3.06 -5.49 1.16
CA VAL A 145 3.67 -4.35 0.45
C VAL A 145 5.02 -4.74 -0.16
N VAL A 146 5.93 -5.27 0.66
CA VAL A 146 7.28 -5.61 0.20
C VAL A 146 7.24 -6.77 -0.79
N SER A 147 6.36 -7.76 -0.59
CA SER A 147 6.17 -8.85 -1.54
C SER A 147 5.69 -8.34 -2.91
N ALA A 148 4.75 -7.37 -2.93
CA ALA A 148 4.28 -6.78 -4.17
C ALA A 148 5.40 -6.04 -4.92
N TRP A 149 6.21 -5.23 -4.21
CA TRP A 149 7.38 -4.59 -4.81
C TRP A 149 8.41 -5.60 -5.32
N MET A 150 8.72 -6.66 -4.57
CA MET A 150 9.70 -7.69 -4.99
C MET A 150 9.26 -8.52 -6.20
N ASN A 151 7.93 -8.61 -6.43
CA ASN A 151 7.35 -9.25 -7.61
C ASN A 151 7.29 -8.33 -8.83
N SER A 152 7.59 -7.04 -8.68
CA SER A 152 7.67 -6.08 -9.78
C SER A 152 9.12 -5.76 -10.12
N PRO A 153 9.58 -5.97 -11.37
CA PRO A 153 10.98 -5.75 -11.74
C PRO A 153 11.51 -4.36 -11.36
N THR A 154 10.77 -3.30 -11.67
CA THR A 154 11.22 -1.92 -11.43
C THR A 154 11.35 -1.58 -9.94
N HIS A 155 10.41 -2.02 -9.11
CA HIS A 155 10.43 -1.77 -7.67
C HIS A 155 11.47 -2.65 -6.95
N ARG A 156 11.62 -3.89 -7.42
CA ARG A 156 12.68 -4.81 -6.98
C ARG A 156 14.05 -4.24 -7.25
N ASP A 157 14.26 -3.65 -8.43
CA ASP A 157 15.53 -3.02 -8.79
C ASP A 157 15.88 -1.87 -7.83
N ASN A 158 14.90 -1.07 -7.40
CA ASN A 158 15.10 -0.06 -6.35
C ASN A 158 15.52 -0.71 -5.02
N ILE A 159 14.79 -1.72 -4.54
CA ILE A 159 15.09 -2.42 -3.27
C ILE A 159 16.50 -3.03 -3.28
N LEU A 160 16.92 -3.60 -4.41
CA LEU A 160 18.18 -4.31 -4.57
C LEU A 160 19.31 -3.44 -5.16
N ASN A 161 19.10 -2.14 -5.31
CA ASN A 161 20.16 -1.27 -5.81
C ASN A 161 21.27 -1.12 -4.77
N GLY A 162 22.49 -1.55 -5.09
CA GLY A 162 23.66 -1.50 -4.21
C GLY A 162 24.21 -0.08 -3.96
N ASN A 163 23.78 0.90 -4.77
CA ASN A 163 24.23 2.28 -4.64
C ASN A 163 23.59 2.99 -3.42
N TYR A 164 22.37 2.62 -3.06
CA TYR A 164 21.69 3.21 -1.91
C TYR A 164 22.35 2.81 -0.58
N LYS A 165 22.34 3.75 0.36
CA LYS A 165 22.88 3.60 1.72
C LYS A 165 21.84 3.88 2.79
N GLU A 166 20.87 4.72 2.46
CA GLU A 166 19.86 5.20 3.38
C GLU A 166 18.46 4.96 2.81
N ILE A 167 17.50 4.83 3.71
CA ILE A 167 16.08 4.61 3.41
C ILE A 167 15.23 5.55 4.25
N GLY A 168 14.15 6.05 3.65
CA GLY A 168 13.05 6.70 4.35
C GLY A 168 11.73 6.03 4.01
N LEU A 169 10.78 6.11 4.91
CA LEU A 169 9.48 5.50 4.75
C LEU A 169 8.40 6.33 5.46
N ALA A 170 7.24 6.45 4.83
CA ALA A 170 6.04 6.99 5.44
C ALA A 170 4.84 6.10 5.13
N VAL A 171 3.97 5.90 6.13
CA VAL A 171 2.67 5.25 5.99
C VAL A 171 1.64 6.29 6.40
N VAL A 172 0.83 6.75 5.45
CA VAL A 172 -0.08 7.88 5.66
C VAL A 172 -1.47 7.51 5.18
N ASN A 173 -2.43 7.74 6.06
CA ASN A 173 -3.85 7.55 5.81
C ASN A 173 -4.47 8.86 5.31
N GLY A 174 -5.36 8.77 4.34
CA GLY A 174 -6.05 9.94 3.80
C GLY A 174 -7.15 9.54 2.82
N THR A 175 -7.69 10.52 2.10
CA THR A 175 -8.72 10.28 1.08
C THR A 175 -8.15 10.58 -0.30
N LEU A 176 -8.27 9.62 -1.21
CA LEU A 176 -7.88 9.75 -2.61
C LEU A 176 -9.08 9.42 -3.52
N ASN A 177 -9.46 10.36 -4.38
CA ASN A 177 -10.60 10.31 -5.28
C ASN A 177 -11.92 9.99 -4.56
N GLY A 178 -12.08 10.51 -3.34
CA GLY A 178 -13.24 10.22 -2.50
C GLY A 178 -13.26 8.80 -1.94
N VAL A 179 -12.12 8.11 -1.89
CA VAL A 179 -11.98 6.79 -1.26
C VAL A 179 -10.91 6.88 -0.17
N GLU A 180 -11.18 6.33 1.01
CA GLU A 180 -10.15 6.21 2.05
C GLU A 180 -9.02 5.30 1.56
N THR A 181 -7.79 5.76 1.68
CA THR A 181 -6.60 5.14 1.10
C THR A 181 -5.44 5.24 2.08
N THR A 182 -4.75 4.13 2.30
CA THR A 182 -3.45 4.12 2.98
C THR A 182 -2.36 4.16 1.95
N LEU A 183 -1.51 5.18 1.96
CA LEU A 183 -0.33 5.30 1.12
C LEU A 183 0.92 4.87 1.88
N VAL A 184 1.78 4.11 1.21
CA VAL A 184 3.13 3.77 1.67
C VAL A 184 4.11 4.35 0.68
N VAL A 185 4.96 5.26 1.15
CA VAL A 185 5.99 5.93 0.36
C VAL A 185 7.35 5.48 0.87
N GLN A 186 8.07 4.70 0.08
CA GLN A 186 9.44 4.27 0.37
C GLN A 186 10.40 5.05 -0.52
N VAL A 187 11.37 5.73 0.08
CA VAL A 187 12.39 6.49 -0.64
C VAL A 187 13.78 6.01 -0.25
N PHE A 188 14.71 6.07 -1.21
CA PHE A 188 16.08 5.61 -1.05
C PHE A 188 17.05 6.75 -1.33
N GLY A 189 18.19 6.75 -0.65
CA GLY A 189 19.22 7.75 -0.81
C GLY A 189 20.64 7.20 -0.71
N ALA A 190 21.54 7.82 -1.45
CA ALA A 190 22.99 7.73 -1.23
C ALA A 190 23.48 9.17 -1.03
N PRO A 191 23.88 9.58 0.19
CA PRO A 191 24.20 10.97 0.47
C PRO A 191 25.47 11.39 -0.28
N ILE A 192 25.51 12.62 -0.78
CA ILE A 192 26.78 13.23 -1.17
C ILE A 192 27.56 13.37 0.14
N SER A 193 28.69 12.67 0.28
CA SER A 193 29.53 12.83 1.45
C SER A 193 29.91 14.31 1.57
N SER A 194 29.26 15.04 2.49
CA SER A 194 29.82 16.30 2.97
C SER A 194 31.10 15.93 3.71
N PRO A 195 32.21 16.67 3.54
CA PRO A 195 33.43 16.37 4.27
C PRO A 195 33.07 16.41 5.76
N VAL A 196 33.07 15.23 6.38
CA VAL A 196 32.84 15.09 7.80
C VAL A 196 33.89 15.94 8.48
N ALA A 197 33.44 16.93 9.25
CA ALA A 197 34.24 17.57 10.27
C ALA A 197 34.88 16.45 11.10
N GLN A 198 36.18 16.23 10.90
CA GLN A 198 36.93 15.24 11.65
C GLN A 198 36.79 15.59 13.13
N LYS A 199 36.32 14.61 13.91
CA LYS A 199 36.45 14.59 15.36
C LYS A 199 37.91 14.95 15.73
N PRO A 200 38.17 15.86 16.69
CA PRO A 200 39.54 16.28 16.98
C PRO A 200 40.38 15.08 17.42
N ALA A 201 41.44 14.79 16.67
CA ALA A 201 42.47 13.86 17.11
C ALA A 201 43.25 14.52 18.26
N THR A 202 43.18 13.91 19.44
CA THR A 202 44.06 14.22 20.56
C THR A 202 45.50 13.94 20.16
N THR A 203 46.31 14.98 19.89
CA THR A 203 47.77 14.82 19.83
C THR A 203 48.50 16.06 20.34
N VAL A 204 48.98 15.94 21.58
CA VAL A 204 50.26 16.36 22.14
C VAL A 204 50.84 17.75 21.76
N LYS A 205 50.93 18.59 22.79
CA LYS A 205 51.71 19.85 22.89
C LYS A 205 53.21 19.61 22.62
N PRO A 206 53.89 20.51 21.90
CA PRO A 206 55.06 21.15 22.52
C PRO A 206 55.03 22.68 22.46
N THR A 207 55.84 23.26 23.33
CA THR A 207 55.79 24.61 23.90
C THR A 207 57.05 25.39 23.47
N LEU A 208 56.85 26.65 23.01
CA LEU A 208 57.80 27.80 22.90
C LEU A 208 58.76 27.82 21.69
N THR A 209 59.08 28.94 21.03
CA THR A 209 59.15 30.38 21.42
C THR A 209 59.14 31.26 20.13
N PRO A 210 58.89 32.59 20.19
CA PRO A 210 58.50 33.41 19.03
C PRO A 210 59.64 34.25 18.44
N THR A 211 59.47 34.75 17.22
CA THR A 211 60.18 35.94 16.71
C THR A 211 59.27 36.71 15.74
N PRO A 212 59.14 38.03 15.86
CA PRO A 212 58.17 38.83 15.12
C PRO A 212 58.75 39.33 13.80
N VAL A 213 57.94 39.35 12.74
CA VAL A 213 58.20 40.19 11.56
C VAL A 213 57.03 41.12 11.35
N LEU A 214 57.37 42.40 11.50
CA LEU A 214 56.58 43.58 11.30
C LEU A 214 56.30 43.78 9.81
N VAL A 215 55.03 43.88 9.40
CA VAL A 215 54.67 44.58 8.17
C VAL A 215 53.41 45.41 8.41
N THR A 216 53.60 46.72 8.31
CA THR A 216 52.61 47.79 8.45
C THR A 216 51.60 47.75 7.30
N PRO A 217 50.31 48.09 7.53
CA PRO A 217 49.28 48.13 6.49
C PRO A 217 49.21 49.50 5.81
N THR A 218 48.71 49.55 4.57
CA THR A 218 48.25 50.80 3.93
C THR A 218 47.06 50.45 3.00
N PRO A 219 46.03 51.33 2.89
CA PRO A 219 44.62 50.92 2.81
C PRO A 219 43.92 51.27 1.48
N VAL A 220 42.59 51.07 1.48
CA VAL A 220 41.55 51.52 0.51
C VAL A 220 41.36 50.52 -0.63
N GLU A 221 40.19 49.87 -0.78
CA GLU A 221 38.96 50.54 -1.25
C GLU A 221 37.68 49.85 -0.75
N GLN A 222 36.86 50.61 -0.01
CA GLN A 222 35.46 50.32 0.28
C GLN A 222 34.62 50.68 -0.94
N GLN A 223 33.85 49.73 -1.46
CA GLN A 223 32.71 50.04 -2.31
C GLN A 223 31.44 49.60 -1.59
N THR A 224 30.69 50.61 -1.17
CA THR A 224 29.39 50.53 -0.51
C THR A 224 28.29 50.62 -1.57
N ALA A 225 27.18 49.94 -1.28
CA ALA A 225 25.82 50.15 -1.78
C ALA A 225 25.41 49.50 -3.12
N ALA A 226 24.60 48.45 -3.03
CA ALA A 226 23.17 48.58 -3.33
C ALA A 226 22.40 47.44 -2.66
N ALA A 227 21.69 47.77 -1.59
CA ALA A 227 20.67 46.91 -1.00
C ALA A 227 19.46 46.87 -1.96
N VAL A 228 19.22 45.72 -2.58
CA VAL A 228 17.91 45.41 -3.17
C VAL A 228 17.11 44.71 -2.10
N GLN A 229 16.20 45.47 -1.49
CA GLN A 229 15.13 44.95 -0.67
C GLN A 229 14.23 44.08 -1.56
N VAL A 230 14.29 42.77 -1.40
CA VAL A 230 13.26 41.85 -1.88
C VAL A 230 12.23 41.74 -0.75
N PRO A 231 10.94 42.05 -0.99
CA PRO A 231 9.92 41.96 0.05
C PRO A 231 9.75 40.49 0.49
N PRO A 232 9.37 40.24 1.75
CA PRO A 232 9.18 38.89 2.25
C PRO A 232 7.91 38.31 1.60
N VAL A 233 8.07 37.23 0.82
CA VAL A 233 6.96 36.37 0.42
C VAL A 233 6.61 35.51 1.63
N GLU A 234 5.84 36.10 2.52
CA GLU A 234 5.09 35.42 3.56
C GLU A 234 3.64 35.28 3.04
N GLU A 235 2.95 34.20 3.45
CA GLU A 235 1.56 33.83 3.09
C GLU A 235 1.30 33.05 1.79
N GLN A 236 1.72 31.79 1.76
CA GLN A 236 0.89 30.71 1.14
C GLN A 236 1.03 29.34 1.85
N ILE A 237 1.80 29.26 2.94
CA ILE A 237 2.08 28.04 3.71
C ILE A 237 1.18 27.80 4.97
N PRO A 238 -0.03 28.37 5.15
CA PRO A 238 -0.90 27.89 6.24
C PRO A 238 -1.64 26.60 5.87
N LEU A 239 -2.18 26.49 4.66
CA LEU A 239 -3.06 25.38 4.26
C LEU A 239 -2.32 24.04 4.17
N ALA A 240 -1.08 24.04 3.66
CA ALA A 240 -0.28 22.81 3.57
C ALA A 240 0.15 22.28 4.94
N ARG A 241 0.47 23.15 5.91
CA ARG A 241 0.82 22.73 7.28
C ARG A 241 -0.41 22.25 8.06
N VAL A 242 -1.57 22.87 7.85
CA VAL A 242 -2.84 22.39 8.45
C VAL A 242 -3.25 21.05 7.86
N ALA A 243 -3.09 20.84 6.54
CA ALA A 243 -3.34 19.54 5.90
C ALA A 243 -2.35 18.45 6.35
N LEU A 244 -1.06 18.76 6.49
CA LEU A 244 -0.06 17.82 7.03
C LEU A 244 -0.29 17.50 8.52
N ALA A 245 -0.71 18.47 9.32
CA ALA A 245 -1.04 18.27 10.73
C ALA A 245 -2.32 17.44 10.91
N GLN A 246 -3.33 17.64 10.05
CA GLN A 246 -4.56 16.84 10.04
C GLN A 246 -4.32 15.39 9.57
N ALA A 247 -3.36 15.16 8.66
CA ALA A 247 -2.95 13.80 8.26
C ALA A 247 -2.19 13.03 9.36
N SER A 248 -1.75 13.71 10.43
CA SER A 248 -0.90 13.13 11.49
C SER A 248 -1.67 12.82 12.78
N GLN A 249 -2.97 13.11 12.85
CA GLN A 249 -3.75 12.96 14.09
C GLN A 249 -5.18 12.46 13.85
N GLU A 250 -5.34 11.32 13.19
CA GLU A 250 -6.53 10.49 13.39
C GLU A 250 -6.11 9.04 13.55
N VAL A 251 -5.78 8.66 14.79
CA VAL A 251 -5.88 7.26 15.22
C VAL A 251 -7.37 6.95 15.36
N THR A 252 -8.07 6.92 14.24
CA THR A 252 -9.41 6.34 14.18
C THR A 252 -9.25 4.84 14.36
N SER A 253 -10.01 4.29 15.29
CA SER A 253 -10.14 2.84 15.49
C SER A 253 -10.24 2.11 14.14
N PRO A 254 -9.61 0.93 14.00
CA PRO A 254 -9.68 0.20 12.74
C PRO A 254 -11.16 -0.03 12.41
N PRO A 255 -11.57 0.13 11.14
CA PRO A 255 -12.92 -0.20 10.76
C PRO A 255 -13.15 -1.66 11.06
N LEU A 256 -14.38 -1.99 11.41
CA LEU A 256 -14.71 -3.37 11.72
C LEU A 256 -14.68 -4.24 10.43
N LEU A 257 -14.78 -3.65 9.23
CA LEU A 257 -14.77 -4.33 7.93
C LEU A 257 -14.19 -3.40 6.84
N SER A 258 -13.35 -3.90 5.93
CA SER A 258 -12.95 -3.18 4.70
C SER A 258 -13.76 -3.67 3.49
N PRO A 259 -14.08 -2.83 2.48
CA PRO A 259 -14.91 -3.25 1.34
C PRO A 259 -14.25 -4.37 0.52
N PHE A 260 -12.92 -4.32 0.45
CA PHE A 260 -12.09 -5.32 -0.17
C PHE A 260 -12.13 -6.65 0.61
N LEU A 261 -11.93 -6.63 1.95
CA LEU A 261 -12.05 -7.85 2.76
C LEU A 261 -13.46 -8.42 2.68
N LEU A 262 -14.48 -7.58 2.70
CA LEU A 262 -15.87 -8.01 2.66
C LEU A 262 -16.18 -8.71 1.34
N THR A 263 -15.80 -8.09 0.21
CA THR A 263 -15.93 -8.70 -1.12
C THR A 263 -15.20 -10.04 -1.21
N LYS A 264 -13.94 -10.08 -0.78
CA LYS A 264 -13.12 -11.30 -0.81
C LYS A 264 -13.70 -12.39 0.10
N THR A 265 -14.14 -12.03 1.30
CA THR A 265 -14.74 -12.96 2.27
C THR A 265 -16.01 -13.58 1.73
N ILE A 266 -16.91 -12.77 1.17
CA ILE A 266 -18.15 -13.26 0.55
C ILE A 266 -17.84 -14.16 -0.65
N ALA A 267 -16.90 -13.76 -1.52
CA ALA A 267 -16.51 -14.57 -2.67
C ALA A 267 -15.91 -15.94 -2.24
N VAL A 268 -15.00 -15.96 -1.26
CA VAL A 268 -14.42 -17.19 -0.70
C VAL A 268 -15.48 -18.04 0.00
N PHE A 269 -16.41 -17.43 0.74
CA PHE A 269 -17.52 -18.14 1.37
C PHE A 269 -18.43 -18.81 0.34
N LEU A 270 -18.84 -18.08 -0.71
CA LEU A 270 -19.65 -18.64 -1.80
C LEU A 270 -18.91 -19.76 -2.52
N LEU A 271 -17.59 -19.62 -2.72
CA LEU A 271 -16.75 -20.66 -3.34
C LEU A 271 -16.75 -21.91 -2.47
N GLY A 272 -16.46 -21.76 -1.18
CA GLY A 272 -16.42 -22.85 -0.20
C GLY A 272 -17.77 -23.56 -0.06
N LEU A 273 -18.87 -22.80 -0.08
CA LEU A 273 -20.23 -23.35 -0.02
C LEU A 273 -20.53 -24.23 -1.23
N ILE A 274 -20.14 -23.80 -2.43
CA ILE A 274 -20.37 -24.56 -3.67
C ILE A 274 -19.44 -25.78 -3.75
N LEU A 275 -18.16 -25.63 -3.41
CA LEU A 275 -17.22 -26.75 -3.36
C LEU A 275 -17.64 -27.79 -2.31
N GLY A 276 -18.09 -27.35 -1.14
CA GLY A 276 -18.63 -28.23 -0.10
C GLY A 276 -19.90 -28.96 -0.55
N ALA A 277 -20.81 -28.27 -1.24
CA ALA A 277 -22.00 -28.88 -1.83
C ALA A 277 -21.63 -29.91 -2.91
N LEU A 278 -20.65 -29.63 -3.78
CA LEU A 278 -20.13 -30.57 -4.77
C LEU A 278 -19.54 -31.82 -4.10
N LEU A 279 -18.73 -31.64 -3.06
CA LEU A 279 -18.09 -32.74 -2.35
C LEU A 279 -19.11 -33.61 -1.60
N LEU A 280 -20.08 -33.00 -0.92
CA LEU A 280 -21.19 -33.72 -0.26
C LEU A 280 -22.03 -34.49 -1.28
N ASP A 281 -22.33 -33.88 -2.42
CA ASP A 281 -23.08 -34.49 -3.51
C ASP A 281 -22.34 -35.70 -4.09
N ILE A 282 -21.01 -35.62 -4.29
CA ILE A 282 -20.15 -36.74 -4.69
C ILE A 282 -20.19 -37.87 -3.65
N ILE A 283 -20.00 -37.55 -2.36
CA ILE A 283 -20.01 -38.56 -1.27
C ILE A 283 -21.36 -39.28 -1.23
N LEU A 284 -22.47 -38.55 -1.29
CA LEU A 284 -23.81 -39.13 -1.20
C LEU A 284 -24.16 -39.97 -2.43
N VAL A 285 -23.74 -39.55 -3.63
CA VAL A 285 -23.90 -40.34 -4.85
C VAL A 285 -23.13 -41.64 -4.76
N TYR A 286 -21.88 -41.60 -4.29
CA TYR A 286 -21.03 -42.77 -4.09
C TYR A 286 -21.63 -43.74 -3.05
N GLN A 287 -21.97 -43.23 -1.86
CA GLN A 287 -22.53 -44.03 -0.77
C GLN A 287 -23.88 -44.66 -1.14
N LYS A 288 -24.72 -43.92 -1.88
CA LYS A 288 -26.06 -44.37 -2.26
C LYS A 288 -26.13 -45.05 -3.64
N LYS A 289 -24.99 -45.26 -4.31
CA LYS A 289 -24.88 -45.87 -5.65
C LYS A 289 -25.87 -45.28 -6.67
N ILE A 290 -26.01 -43.96 -6.66
CA ILE A 290 -26.96 -43.26 -7.54
C ILE A 290 -26.34 -43.14 -8.94
N ILE A 291 -26.97 -43.71 -9.96
CA ILE A 291 -26.51 -43.61 -11.35
C ILE A 291 -26.93 -42.25 -11.91
N ARG A 292 -25.97 -41.48 -12.47
CA ARG A 292 -26.22 -40.19 -13.12
C ARG A 292 -25.68 -40.15 -14.55
N LEU A 293 -26.51 -39.76 -15.51
CA LEU A 293 -26.06 -39.18 -16.77
C LEU A 293 -25.99 -37.66 -16.61
N SER A 294 -24.82 -37.09 -16.33
CA SER A 294 -24.63 -35.64 -16.20
C SER A 294 -24.05 -35.05 -17.48
N GLY A 295 -24.88 -34.31 -18.25
CA GLY A 295 -24.49 -33.74 -19.54
C GLY A 295 -24.17 -32.24 -19.56
N ARG A 296 -24.13 -31.52 -18.42
CA ARG A 296 -24.00 -30.05 -18.41
C ARG A 296 -23.06 -29.54 -17.31
N ASN A 297 -21.77 -29.77 -17.50
CA ASN A 297 -20.71 -29.32 -16.58
C ASN A 297 -20.21 -27.89 -16.90
N VAL A 298 -20.48 -27.39 -18.11
CA VAL A 298 -19.97 -26.09 -18.60
C VAL A 298 -20.41 -24.91 -17.72
N ALA A 299 -21.68 -24.87 -17.31
CA ALA A 299 -22.19 -23.78 -16.46
C ALA A 299 -21.50 -23.73 -15.07
N HIS A 300 -21.15 -24.89 -14.52
CA HIS A 300 -20.41 -24.99 -13.26
C HIS A 300 -18.98 -24.47 -13.40
N LEU A 301 -18.31 -24.85 -14.49
CA LEU A 301 -16.95 -24.39 -14.80
C LEU A 301 -16.90 -22.88 -15.02
N ILE A 302 -17.85 -22.32 -15.78
CA ILE A 302 -17.95 -20.87 -16.00
C ILE A 302 -18.16 -20.13 -14.68
N PHE A 303 -19.06 -20.62 -13.83
CA PHE A 303 -19.33 -19.98 -12.54
C PHE A 303 -18.14 -20.04 -11.59
N ILE A 304 -17.56 -21.22 -11.39
CA ILE A 304 -16.39 -21.42 -10.51
C ILE A 304 -15.22 -20.61 -11.04
N GLY A 305 -14.99 -20.63 -12.36
CA GLY A 305 -13.98 -19.83 -13.02
C GLY A 305 -14.20 -18.33 -12.82
N GLY A 306 -15.43 -17.83 -12.96
CA GLY A 306 -15.77 -16.43 -12.72
C GLY A 306 -15.59 -16.01 -11.26
N LEU A 307 -15.92 -16.87 -10.30
CA LEU A 307 -15.75 -16.60 -8.87
C LEU A 307 -14.26 -16.64 -8.47
N LEU A 308 -13.49 -17.59 -8.99
CA LEU A 308 -12.04 -17.63 -8.83
C LEU A 308 -11.39 -16.40 -9.45
N LEU A 309 -11.80 -16.02 -10.66
CA LEU A 309 -11.33 -14.81 -11.32
C LEU A 309 -11.66 -13.57 -10.49
N ALA A 310 -12.86 -13.46 -9.92
CA ALA A 310 -13.20 -12.37 -9.02
C ALA A 310 -12.28 -12.33 -7.78
N VAL A 311 -11.99 -13.48 -7.16
CA VAL A 311 -11.07 -13.57 -6.02
C VAL A 311 -9.63 -13.21 -6.41
N ILE A 312 -9.18 -13.62 -7.59
CA ILE A 312 -7.83 -13.33 -8.11
C ILE A 312 -7.68 -11.87 -8.50
N LEU A 313 -8.68 -11.30 -9.19
CA LEU A 313 -8.69 -9.90 -9.61
C LEU A 313 -8.86 -8.95 -8.43
N THR A 314 -9.42 -9.41 -7.31
CA THR A 314 -9.32 -8.70 -6.04
C THR A 314 -7.92 -8.90 -5.44
N THR A 315 -6.93 -8.19 -5.97
CA THR A 315 -5.59 -8.09 -5.36
C THR A 315 -5.58 -7.02 -4.26
N PRO A 316 -4.98 -7.29 -3.09
CA PRO A 316 -4.83 -6.27 -2.07
C PRO A 316 -3.81 -5.24 -2.58
N GLY A 317 -4.21 -3.98 -2.59
CA GLY A 317 -3.33 -2.85 -2.89
C GLY A 317 -2.87 -2.72 -4.33
N ALA A 318 -2.22 -1.58 -4.59
CA ALA A 318 -1.59 -1.24 -5.86
C ALA A 318 -0.20 -0.63 -5.61
N ILE A 319 0.73 -0.87 -6.52
CA ILE A 319 2.09 -0.28 -6.48
C ILE A 319 2.29 0.63 -7.69
N LEU A 320 3.17 1.63 -7.54
CA LEU A 320 3.59 2.52 -8.62
C LEU A 320 5.11 2.72 -8.57
#